data_AF-A0A2R5F9F2-F1
#
_entry.id   AF-A0A2R5F9F2-F1
#
_cell.length_a   1.000
_cell.length_b   1.000
_cell.length_c   1.000
_cell.angle_alpha   90.00
_cell.angle_beta   90.00
_cell.angle_gamma   90.00
#
_symmetry.space_group_name_H-M   'P 1'
#
loop_
_entity.id
_entity.type
_entity.pdbx_description
1 polymer ?
#
loop_
_entity_poly.entity_id
_entity_poly.type
_entity_poly.pdbx_seq_one_letter_code
_entity_poly.pdbx_strand_id
1 'polypeptide(L)'
;MRHDYFSKDSRKEEQRVLASLRLIAGTEVTRAGKEVFTGFTIKQAAKASAGTSKRDLEELARKVINNHVVDDAGTTVRMLLDEHNKTLDRIGSHKAKPNDAKRLMEISTILRRLGLQSAFSDEDDEVDVWSYGNVFDPKTLIERIPFLHVCQSVLFRLTF
;
A
#
# COMPACT_ATOMS: atom_id res chain seq x y z
N MET A 1 -10.81 -60.98 4.86
CA MET A 1 -11.05 -59.61 4.33
C MET A 1 -11.68 -58.75 5.40
N ARG A 2 -10.91 -57.82 5.98
CA ARG A 2 -11.27 -56.41 6.19
C ARG A 2 -9.99 -55.69 6.62
N HIS A 3 -9.66 -54.66 5.86
CA HIS A 3 -8.44 -53.85 5.98
C HIS A 3 -8.54 -52.93 7.20
N ASP A 4 -7.56 -53.03 8.09
CA ASP A 4 -7.27 -52.02 9.10
C ASP A 4 -6.53 -50.86 8.41
N TYR A 5 -7.22 -49.74 8.21
CA TYR A 5 -6.56 -48.50 7.84
C TYR A 5 -5.99 -47.85 9.10
N PHE A 6 -4.66 -47.74 9.10
CA PHE A 6 -3.85 -46.89 9.95
C PHE A 6 -4.52 -45.55 10.32
N SER A 7 -4.60 -45.25 11.61
CA SER A 7 -4.55 -43.85 12.10
C SER A 7 -3.77 -43.73 13.43
N LYS A 8 -2.64 -44.43 13.52
CA LYS A 8 -1.47 -43.88 14.26
C LYS A 8 -0.90 -42.84 13.31
N ASP A 9 -0.89 -41.54 13.57
CA ASP A 9 -0.37 -40.90 14.78
C ASP A 9 -0.70 -39.40 14.66
N SER A 10 -1.99 -39.03 14.69
CA SER A 10 -2.46 -37.65 14.48
C SER A 10 -1.81 -36.63 15.43
N ARG A 11 -1.41 -37.08 16.62
CA ARG A 11 -0.65 -36.27 17.59
C ARG A 11 0.79 -35.99 17.16
N LYS A 12 1.44 -36.90 16.43
CA LYS A 12 2.78 -36.64 15.87
C LYS A 12 2.73 -35.71 14.67
N GLU A 13 1.69 -35.81 13.85
CA GLU A 13 1.44 -34.86 12.77
C GLU A 13 1.16 -33.45 13.33
N GLU A 14 0.30 -33.32 14.35
CA GLU A 14 0.07 -32.03 15.04
C GLU A 14 1.34 -31.47 15.68
N GLN A 15 2.15 -32.30 16.35
CA GLN A 15 3.42 -31.86 16.93
C GLN A 15 4.44 -31.46 15.87
N ARG A 16 4.47 -32.13 14.71
CA ARG A 16 5.30 -31.71 13.57
C ARG A 16 4.82 -30.39 13.00
N VAL A 17 3.52 -30.18 12.82
CA VAL A 17 2.95 -28.92 12.32
C VAL A 17 3.23 -27.79 13.31
N LEU A 18 3.05 -28.02 14.62
CA LEU A 18 3.35 -27.04 15.68
C LEU A 18 4.86 -26.75 15.83
N ALA A 19 5.72 -27.76 15.67
CA ALA A 19 7.18 -27.57 15.66
C ALA A 19 7.65 -26.83 14.40
N SER A 20 7.03 -27.10 13.24
CA SER A 20 7.28 -26.39 11.99
C SER A 20 6.83 -24.93 12.08
N LEU A 21 5.68 -24.66 12.73
CA LEU A 21 5.20 -23.32 13.03
C LEU A 21 6.10 -22.59 14.05
N ARG A 22 6.66 -23.30 15.05
CA ARG A 22 7.62 -22.76 16.01
C ARG A 22 8.98 -22.41 15.39
N LEU A 23 9.40 -23.08 14.31
CA LEU A 23 10.66 -22.79 13.63
C LEU A 23 10.57 -21.68 12.58
N ILE A 24 9.39 -21.41 11.98
CA ILE A 24 9.23 -20.25 11.05
C ILE A 24 8.95 -18.93 11.80
N ALA A 25 8.70 -19.00 13.11
CA ALA A 25 8.49 -17.88 14.01
C ALA A 25 9.43 -17.99 15.23
N GLY A 26 10.73 -17.78 15.01
CA GLY A 26 11.77 -17.75 16.05
C GLY A 26 11.59 -16.60 17.07
N THR A 27 10.55 -16.67 17.88
CA THR A 27 10.33 -15.82 19.06
C THR A 27 9.60 -16.64 20.12
N GLU A 28 10.30 -16.97 21.20
CA GLU A 28 9.68 -17.34 22.47
C GLU A 28 8.71 -16.22 22.88
N VAL A 29 7.42 -16.53 22.93
CA VAL A 29 6.41 -15.60 23.44
C VAL A 29 6.50 -15.65 24.97
N THR A 30 7.34 -14.79 25.53
CA THR A 30 7.21 -14.42 26.94
C THR A 30 6.35 -13.16 27.06
N ARG A 31 5.18 -13.38 27.66
CA ARG A 31 4.42 -12.47 28.53
C ARG A 31 3.27 -11.66 27.91
N ALA A 32 2.17 -11.73 28.66
CA ALA A 32 0.93 -11.00 28.50
C ALA A 32 1.07 -9.51 28.86
N GLY A 33 0.31 -8.67 28.17
CA GLY A 33 -0.09 -7.35 28.67
C GLY A 33 0.36 -6.17 27.81
N LYS A 34 -0.65 -5.42 27.34
CA LYS A 34 -0.64 -4.10 26.67
C LYS A 34 -0.38 -4.09 25.17
N GLU A 35 -1.50 -4.06 24.45
CA GLU A 35 -1.63 -3.41 23.15
C GLU A 35 -1.06 -1.99 23.21
N VAL A 36 -0.04 -1.74 22.39
CA VAL A 36 0.17 -0.46 21.72
C VAL A 36 0.60 -0.83 20.31
N PHE A 37 -0.31 -0.70 19.33
CA PHE A 37 0.05 -0.74 17.91
C PHE A 37 0.83 0.55 17.57
N THR A 38 2.07 0.62 18.00
CA THR A 38 3.04 1.64 17.57
C THR A 38 4.13 0.95 16.78
N GLY A 39 4.10 1.15 15.46
CA GLY A 39 5.22 0.85 14.57
C GLY A 39 5.28 -0.60 14.09
N PHE A 40 4.82 -0.84 12.86
CA PHE A 40 5.37 -1.93 12.06
C PHE A 40 6.90 -1.74 12.00
N THR A 41 7.64 -2.64 12.64
CA THR A 41 9.08 -2.48 12.83
C THR A 41 9.86 -2.93 11.60
N ILE A 42 11.07 -2.38 11.43
CA ILE A 42 12.04 -2.70 10.35
C ILE A 42 12.29 -4.22 10.20
N LYS A 43 12.07 -5.00 11.27
CA LYS A 43 12.14 -6.48 11.23
C LYS A 43 11.01 -7.15 10.42
N GLN A 44 9.81 -6.56 10.36
CA GLN A 44 8.73 -7.04 9.49
C GLN A 44 8.99 -6.68 8.01
N ALA A 45 9.61 -5.52 7.78
CA ALA A 45 10.13 -5.10 6.48
C ALA A 45 11.25 -6.03 5.95
N ALA A 46 12.20 -6.44 6.80
CA ALA A 46 13.30 -7.34 6.43
C ALA A 46 12.83 -8.79 6.19
N LYS A 47 11.78 -9.26 6.89
CA LYS A 47 11.23 -10.60 6.66
C LYS A 47 10.45 -10.70 5.34
N ALA A 48 10.01 -9.57 4.77
CA ALA A 48 9.41 -9.51 3.44
C ALA A 48 10.45 -9.57 2.31
N SER A 49 11.73 -9.23 2.51
CA SER A 49 12.66 -9.13 1.37
C SER A 49 13.17 -10.48 0.83
N ALA A 50 12.86 -11.61 1.48
CA ALA A 50 13.22 -12.94 1.02
C ALA A 50 11.97 -13.71 0.54
N GLY A 51 11.55 -13.47 -0.70
CA GLY A 51 10.46 -14.21 -1.35
C GLY A 51 9.21 -13.40 -1.71
N THR A 52 9.15 -12.10 -1.37
CA THR A 52 8.03 -11.23 -1.80
C THR A 52 8.15 -10.93 -3.28
N SER A 53 7.10 -11.25 -4.05
CA SER A 53 7.12 -11.01 -5.49
C SER A 53 7.16 -9.51 -5.79
N LYS A 54 7.63 -9.13 -6.98
CA LYS A 54 7.59 -7.74 -7.44
C LYS A 54 6.17 -7.15 -7.30
N ARG A 55 5.16 -7.97 -7.61
CA ARG A 55 3.74 -7.60 -7.53
C ARG A 55 3.31 -7.27 -6.09
N ASP A 56 3.72 -8.08 -5.12
CA ASP A 56 3.38 -7.85 -3.72
C ASP A 56 4.05 -6.56 -3.19
N LEU A 57 5.28 -6.26 -3.62
CA LEU A 57 5.96 -4.99 -3.31
C LEU A 57 5.23 -3.80 -3.92
N GLU A 58 4.73 -3.94 -5.16
CA GLU A 58 3.93 -2.91 -5.80
C GLU A 58 2.61 -2.70 -5.05
N GLU A 59 1.84 -3.77 -4.77
CA GLU A 59 0.58 -3.70 -4.04
C GLU A 59 0.77 -3.08 -2.64
N LEU A 60 1.85 -3.44 -1.94
CA LEU A 60 2.22 -2.83 -0.67
C LEU A 60 2.51 -1.34 -0.83
N ALA A 61 3.30 -0.95 -1.84
CA ALA A 61 3.61 0.45 -2.11
C ALA A 61 2.34 1.25 -2.44
N ARG A 62 1.48 0.74 -3.33
CA ARG A 62 0.19 1.36 -3.66
C ARG A 62 -0.66 1.58 -2.40
N LYS A 63 -0.77 0.56 -1.55
CA LYS A 63 -1.55 0.64 -0.31
C LYS A 63 -0.97 1.67 0.65
N VAL A 64 0.35 1.70 0.83
CA VAL A 64 1.02 2.65 1.73
C VAL A 64 0.85 4.08 1.23
N ILE A 65 1.07 4.32 -0.07
CA ILE A 65 0.95 5.64 -0.68
C ILE A 65 -0.51 6.13 -0.56
N ASN A 66 -1.48 5.32 -0.99
CA ASN A 66 -2.90 5.71 -0.98
C ASN A 66 -3.44 6.03 0.42
N ASN A 67 -2.94 5.35 1.45
CA ASN A 67 -3.37 5.58 2.84
C ASN A 67 -2.47 6.59 3.58
N HIS A 68 -1.48 7.18 2.92
CA HIS A 68 -0.65 8.20 3.55
C HIS A 68 -1.47 9.46 3.83
N VAL A 69 -1.46 9.88 5.09
CA VAL A 69 -2.13 11.10 5.57
C VAL A 69 -1.23 12.30 5.29
N VAL A 70 -1.79 13.33 4.65
CA VAL A 70 -1.05 14.50 4.16
C VAL A 70 -1.23 15.76 5.02
N ASP A 71 -2.20 15.75 5.93
CA ASP A 71 -2.53 16.88 6.82
C ASP A 71 -3.08 16.40 8.17
N ASP A 72 -3.19 17.32 9.13
CA ASP A 72 -3.71 17.04 10.47
C ASP A 72 -5.23 16.73 10.48
N ALA A 73 -5.92 17.03 9.38
CA ALA A 73 -7.34 16.72 9.20
C ALA A 73 -7.58 15.24 8.82
N GLY A 74 -6.51 14.47 8.57
CA GLY A 74 -6.62 13.06 8.19
C GLY A 74 -6.85 12.84 6.69
N THR A 75 -6.64 13.85 5.85
CA THR A 75 -6.77 13.73 4.39
C THR A 75 -5.72 12.76 3.87
N THR A 76 -6.13 11.74 3.12
CA THR A 76 -5.20 10.79 2.51
C THR A 76 -4.89 11.15 1.06
N VAL A 77 -3.79 10.61 0.52
CA VAL A 77 -3.47 10.71 -0.91
C VAL A 77 -4.63 10.23 -1.78
N ARG A 78 -5.28 9.12 -1.41
CA ARG A 78 -6.47 8.61 -2.12
C ARG A 78 -7.60 9.63 -2.15
N MET A 79 -7.88 10.29 -1.01
CA MET A 79 -8.93 11.32 -0.95
C MET A 79 -8.62 12.52 -1.85
N LEU A 80 -7.35 12.92 -1.93
CA LEU A 80 -6.93 13.98 -2.86
C LEU A 80 -7.13 13.59 -4.32
N LEU A 81 -6.78 12.35 -4.70
CA LEU A 81 -6.98 11.84 -6.06
C LEU A 81 -8.48 11.74 -6.40
N ASP A 82 -9.30 11.25 -5.47
CA ASP A 82 -10.75 11.20 -5.63
C ASP A 82 -11.36 12.61 -5.78
N GLU A 83 -10.87 13.59 -5.01
CA GLU A 83 -11.30 14.99 -5.13
C GLU A 83 -10.87 15.62 -6.46
N HIS A 84 -9.64 15.34 -6.89
CA HIS A 84 -9.10 15.78 -8.17
C HIS A 84 -9.96 15.28 -9.33
N ASN A 85 -10.28 13.98 -9.32
CA ASN A 85 -11.16 13.34 -10.30
C ASN A 85 -12.56 13.95 -10.34
N LYS A 86 -13.20 14.10 -9.18
CA LYS A 86 -14.52 14.74 -9.08
C LYS A 86 -14.51 16.19 -9.56
N THR A 87 -13.38 16.87 -9.43
CA THR A 87 -13.24 18.27 -9.83
C THR A 87 -13.07 18.39 -11.34
N LEU A 88 -12.31 17.48 -11.96
CA LEU A 88 -12.19 17.39 -13.41
C LEU A 88 -13.51 17.00 -14.07
N ASP A 89 -14.22 16.02 -13.51
CA ASP A 89 -15.55 15.63 -14.00
C ASP A 89 -16.53 16.81 -13.97
N ARG A 90 -16.52 17.63 -12.90
CA ARG A 90 -17.33 18.86 -12.85
C ARG A 90 -16.95 19.86 -13.93
N ILE A 91 -15.66 20.03 -14.20
CA ILE A 91 -15.17 20.96 -15.23
C ILE A 91 -15.60 20.47 -16.62
N GLY A 92 -15.38 19.20 -16.95
CA GLY A 92 -15.78 18.59 -18.22
C GLY A 92 -17.30 18.62 -18.42
N SER A 93 -18.08 18.32 -17.38
CA SER A 93 -19.55 18.29 -17.41
C SER A 93 -20.23 19.66 -17.37
N HIS A 94 -19.49 20.77 -17.57
CA HIS A 94 -20.02 22.15 -17.56
C HIS A 94 -20.69 22.55 -16.22
N LYS A 95 -20.35 21.85 -15.13
CA LYS A 95 -20.77 22.13 -13.75
C LYS A 95 -19.63 22.75 -12.94
N ALA A 96 -18.69 23.39 -13.64
CA ALA A 96 -17.51 24.01 -13.06
C ALA A 96 -17.91 25.09 -12.03
N LYS A 97 -17.36 24.99 -10.83
CA LYS A 97 -17.44 26.05 -9.83
C LYS A 97 -16.28 27.03 -10.01
N PRO A 98 -16.42 28.31 -9.62
CA PRO A 98 -15.36 29.32 -9.78
C PRO A 98 -14.01 28.92 -9.16
N ASN A 99 -14.01 28.07 -8.12
CA ASN A 99 -12.81 27.65 -7.40
C ASN A 99 -12.25 26.30 -7.84
N ASP A 100 -12.87 25.60 -8.79
CA ASP A 100 -12.47 24.23 -9.17
C ASP A 100 -11.03 24.22 -9.74
N ALA A 101 -10.68 25.16 -10.62
CA ALA A 101 -9.33 25.26 -11.16
C ALA A 101 -8.27 25.54 -10.08
N LYS A 102 -8.59 26.44 -9.13
CA LYS A 102 -7.71 26.72 -7.99
C LYS A 102 -7.51 25.47 -7.13
N ARG A 103 -8.59 24.72 -6.89
CA ARG A 103 -8.54 23.51 -6.07
C ARG A 103 -7.72 22.40 -6.73
N LEU A 104 -7.82 22.22 -8.04
CA LEU A 104 -6.94 21.30 -8.78
C LEU A 104 -5.47 21.68 -8.59
N MET A 105 -5.13 22.95 -8.73
CA MET A 105 -3.76 23.42 -8.55
C MET A 105 -3.23 23.18 -7.13
N GLU A 106 -4.07 23.40 -6.11
CA GLU A 106 -3.75 23.07 -4.71
C GLU A 106 -3.46 21.58 -4.52
N ILE A 107 -4.34 20.71 -5.02
CA ILE A 107 -4.18 19.26 -4.93
C ILE A 107 -2.90 18.82 -5.65
N SER A 108 -2.68 19.27 -6.88
CA SER A 108 -1.46 18.94 -7.64
C SER A 108 -0.20 19.42 -6.92
N THR A 109 -0.25 20.58 -6.25
CA THR A 109 0.89 21.10 -5.47
C THR A 109 1.17 20.21 -4.26
N ILE A 110 0.15 19.75 -3.55
CA ILE A 110 0.30 18.83 -2.42
C ILE A 110 0.91 17.51 -2.89
N LEU A 111 0.36 16.90 -3.95
CA LEU A 111 0.88 15.66 -4.52
C LEU A 111 2.35 15.81 -4.96
N ARG A 112 2.68 16.92 -5.65
CA ARG A 112 4.06 17.18 -6.10
C ARG A 112 5.05 17.27 -4.95
N ARG A 113 4.68 17.87 -3.81
CA ARG A 113 5.53 17.94 -2.62
C ARG A 113 5.83 16.57 -1.99
N LEU A 114 5.04 15.55 -2.32
CA LEU A 114 5.26 14.16 -1.92
C LEU A 114 6.01 13.34 -2.97
N GLY A 115 6.40 13.93 -4.11
CA GLY A 115 6.99 13.18 -5.23
C GLY A 115 5.95 12.43 -6.08
N LEU A 116 4.67 12.81 -5.98
CA LEU A 116 3.54 12.21 -6.68
C LEU A 116 2.98 13.18 -7.73
N GLN A 117 2.38 12.64 -8.78
CA GLN A 117 1.62 13.40 -9.76
C GLN A 117 0.32 12.67 -10.07
N SER A 118 -0.77 13.39 -10.29
CA SER A 118 -1.96 12.84 -10.93
C SER A 118 -1.66 12.63 -12.42
N ALA A 119 -1.91 11.44 -12.94
CA ALA A 119 -1.86 11.14 -14.35
C ALA A 119 -3.27 10.97 -14.90
N PHE A 120 -3.48 11.40 -16.14
CA PHE A 120 -4.73 11.19 -16.87
C PHE A 120 -4.52 10.03 -17.84
N SER A 121 -5.49 9.12 -17.95
CA SER A 121 -5.63 8.35 -19.18
C SER A 121 -6.29 9.27 -20.21
N ASP A 122 -5.75 9.31 -21.42
CA ASP A 122 -6.47 9.93 -22.53
C ASP A 122 -7.69 9.04 -22.88
N GLU A 123 -8.73 9.63 -23.48
CA GLU A 123 -9.92 8.88 -23.93
C GLU A 123 -9.57 7.75 -24.91
N ASP A 124 -8.44 7.89 -25.63
CA ASP A 124 -7.89 6.91 -26.56
C ASP A 124 -7.24 5.69 -25.87
N ASP A 125 -6.98 5.74 -24.55
CA ASP A 125 -6.34 4.64 -23.85
C ASP A 125 -7.30 3.45 -23.59
N GLU A 126 -8.60 3.57 -23.88
CA GLU A 126 -9.66 2.59 -23.55
C GLU A 126 -9.66 2.11 -22.08
N VAL A 127 -8.97 2.86 -21.22
CA VAL A 127 -8.77 2.56 -19.81
C VAL A 127 -9.71 3.46 -19.04
N ASP A 128 -10.75 2.85 -18.47
CA ASP A 128 -11.82 3.48 -17.68
C ASP A 128 -11.31 3.94 -16.29
N VAL A 129 -10.08 4.47 -16.22
CA VAL A 129 -9.38 4.80 -14.97
C VAL A 129 -9.29 6.31 -14.85
N TRP A 130 -10.26 6.83 -14.09
CA TRP A 130 -10.24 8.15 -13.47
C TRP A 130 -8.86 8.39 -12.83
N SER A 131 -8.26 9.58 -13.02
CA SER A 131 -6.84 9.88 -12.75
C SER A 131 -6.20 9.05 -11.65
N TYR A 132 -5.13 8.33 -12.02
CA TYR A 132 -4.31 7.52 -11.13
C TYR A 132 -3.10 8.32 -10.65
N GLY A 133 -2.61 8.02 -9.46
CA GLY A 133 -1.38 8.61 -8.95
C GLY A 133 -0.17 7.94 -9.62
N ASN A 134 0.84 8.72 -9.97
CA ASN A 134 2.14 8.22 -10.44
C ASN A 134 3.25 8.77 -9.55
N VAL A 135 4.21 7.92 -9.20
CA VAL A 135 5.43 8.34 -8.51
C VAL A 135 6.43 8.89 -9.53
N PHE A 136 6.63 10.21 -9.54
CA PHE A 136 7.62 10.85 -10.42
C PHE A 136 8.96 11.10 -9.71
N ASP A 137 8.95 11.27 -8.38
CA ASP A 137 10.15 11.42 -7.56
C ASP A 137 10.13 10.44 -6.37
N PRO A 138 10.62 9.20 -6.58
CA PRO A 138 10.70 8.20 -5.53
C PRO A 138 11.58 8.60 -4.34
N LYS A 139 12.57 9.50 -4.53
CA LYS A 139 13.47 9.91 -3.45
C LYS A 139 12.72 10.77 -2.45
N THR A 140 12.06 11.83 -2.94
CA THR A 140 11.19 12.69 -2.12
C THR A 140 10.09 11.86 -1.45
N LEU A 141 9.50 10.90 -2.16
CA LEU A 141 8.47 10.03 -1.60
C LEU A 141 8.99 9.16 -0.44
N ILE A 142 10.19 8.59 -0.55
CA ILE A 142 10.82 7.81 0.54
C ILE A 142 11.19 8.71 1.71
N GLU A 143 11.67 9.93 1.48
CA GLU A 143 11.96 10.89 2.57
C GLU A 143 10.71 11.22 3.38
N ARG A 144 9.56 11.34 2.72
CA ARG A 144 8.27 11.62 3.36
C ARG A 144 7.63 10.37 3.97
N ILE A 145 7.84 9.21 3.36
CA ILE A 145 7.29 7.93 3.79
C ILE A 145 8.44 6.91 3.89
N PRO A 146 9.24 6.95 4.98
CA PRO A 146 10.47 6.15 5.10
C PRO A 146 10.26 4.65 4.94
N PHE A 147 9.06 4.15 5.27
CA PHE A 147 8.69 2.75 5.08
C PHE A 147 8.83 2.29 3.62
N LEU A 148 8.61 3.17 2.65
CA LEU A 148 8.69 2.83 1.22
C LEU A 148 10.10 2.46 0.75
N HIS A 149 11.13 2.63 1.58
CA HIS A 149 12.47 2.11 1.30
C HIS A 149 12.45 0.60 0.99
N VAL A 150 11.53 -0.17 1.59
CA VAL A 150 11.36 -1.61 1.29
C VAL A 150 10.85 -1.89 -0.12
N CYS A 151 10.16 -0.91 -0.72
CA CYS A 151 9.58 -0.98 -2.05
C CYS A 151 10.41 -0.20 -3.07
N GLN A 152 11.60 0.32 -2.73
CA GLN A 152 12.35 1.25 -3.58
C GLN A 152 12.55 0.74 -5.03
N SER A 153 12.76 -0.57 -5.20
CA SER A 153 12.94 -1.21 -6.51
C SER A 153 11.72 -1.13 -7.44
N VAL A 154 10.52 -0.90 -6.90
CA VAL A 154 9.26 -0.87 -7.64
C VAL A 154 8.60 0.52 -7.67
N LEU A 155 9.13 1.50 -6.95
CA LEU A 155 8.54 2.85 -6.89
C LEU A 155 8.69 3.62 -8.20
N PHE A 156 9.74 3.37 -8.98
CA PHE A 156 9.96 4.10 -10.22
C PHE A 156 8.86 3.75 -11.23
N ARG A 157 8.07 4.76 -11.63
CA ARG A 157 6.90 4.61 -12.53
C ARG A 157 5.76 3.76 -11.96
N LEU A 158 5.66 3.65 -10.63
CA LEU A 158 4.50 3.03 -10.00
C LEU A 158 3.26 3.89 -10.22
N THR A 159 2.21 3.29 -10.78
CA THR A 159 0.86 3.85 -10.84
C THR A 159 -0.03 3.24 -9.75
N PHE A 160 -0.90 4.04 -9.13
CA PHE A 160 -1.66 3.65 -7.93
C PHE A 160 -2.97 4.40 -7.72
#